data_AF-A0A146EYG6-F1
#
_entry.id   AF-A0A146EYG6-F1
#
_cell.length_a   1.000
_cell.length_b   1.000
_cell.length_c   1.000
_cell.angle_alpha   90.00
_cell.angle_beta   90.00
_cell.angle_gamma   90.00
#
_symmetry.space_group_name_H-M   'P 1'
#
loop_
_entity.id
_entity.type
_entity.pdbx_description
1 polymer ?
#
loop_
_entity_poly.entity_id
_entity_poly.type
_entity_poly.pdbx_seq_one_letter_code
_entity_poly.pdbx_strand_id
1 'polypeptide(L)'
;MRARSVEWTPPGATSCIIPSVLAYPNGEDQQSTYGEEALHQTPRYAWTKMLVEGVPEVRVAELDLNALFGGEEAFNYENRPATVRLISHFLSNIRNAFRNDPGILRELGTGNLPHIDWHFSLPASWGAEGLAIMEAAINQAGFRQNEGRIYFATEGLAAAIAVANRLRNKSMAQPGDRVLVCDLGGLTNDFTALDVVAVHPTEPHRLFFQRYDEDSKADCANPRIDQSLLRHLRRTLGRPLGSGRVMHVGLNAAIAAKHAFDGQSEASVDLSFDSWYLPRHFRGQQRDAFDQQGRRFIFSQDALQQSMGPVVTQIQDRVAALIDNWNPSKIAIIGGLSRSGYLQGRLSTMLATRYPTIYQVPMDSFRGNDAYVLPPAPIVPVSSRSSSSS
;
A
#
# COMPACT_ATOMS: atom_id res chain seq x y z
N MET A 1 -8.87 28.59 -17.45
CA MET A 1 -7.85 27.52 -17.54
C MET A 1 -8.51 26.22 -17.10
N ARG A 2 -8.37 25.12 -17.85
CA ARG A 2 -8.76 23.81 -17.34
C ARG A 2 -7.82 23.47 -16.18
N ALA A 3 -8.36 23.11 -15.02
CA ALA A 3 -7.56 22.58 -13.93
C ALA A 3 -6.78 21.35 -14.46
N ARG A 4 -5.45 21.43 -14.41
CA ARG A 4 -4.57 20.32 -14.79
C ARG A 4 -4.21 19.57 -13.52
N SER A 5 -4.53 18.28 -13.47
CA SER A 5 -4.03 17.39 -12.43
C SER A 5 -2.74 16.76 -12.94
N VAL A 6 -1.69 16.83 -12.12
CA VAL A 6 -0.37 16.26 -12.42
C VAL A 6 0.07 15.47 -11.19
N GLU A 7 0.57 14.26 -11.42
CA GLU A 7 1.22 13.48 -10.38
C GLU A 7 2.63 14.02 -10.16
N TRP A 8 2.96 14.35 -8.92
CA TRP A 8 4.29 14.80 -8.56
C TRP A 8 5.16 13.61 -8.15
N THR A 9 6.37 13.56 -8.71
CA THR A 9 7.42 12.62 -8.32
C THR A 9 8.57 13.45 -7.75
N PRO A 10 8.98 13.23 -6.48
CA PRO A 10 10.09 13.97 -5.90
C PRO A 10 11.37 13.85 -6.75
N PRO A 11 12.20 14.90 -6.81
CA PRO A 11 13.49 14.82 -7.49
C PRO A 11 14.32 13.64 -7.00
N GLY A 12 14.75 12.77 -7.92
CA GLY A 12 15.55 11.57 -7.61
C GLY A 12 14.73 10.33 -7.21
N ALA A 13 13.42 10.42 -7.03
CA ALA A 13 12.56 9.27 -6.78
C ALA A 13 12.19 8.53 -8.07
N THR A 14 11.94 7.23 -8.00
CA THR A 14 11.52 6.43 -9.16
C THR A 14 10.00 6.40 -9.37
N SER A 15 9.22 6.89 -8.39
CA SER A 15 7.75 6.85 -8.40
C SER A 15 7.13 8.03 -7.63
N CYS A 16 5.91 8.40 -8.02
CA CYS A 16 5.05 9.32 -7.26
C CYS A 16 4.51 8.70 -5.95
N ILE A 17 4.67 7.38 -5.77
CA ILE A 17 4.33 6.68 -4.54
C ILE A 17 5.60 6.54 -3.69
N ILE A 18 5.67 7.34 -2.63
CA ILE A 18 6.83 7.42 -1.74
C ILE A 18 6.65 6.42 -0.60
N PRO A 19 7.58 5.46 -0.40
CA PRO A 19 7.54 4.57 0.75
C PRO A 19 7.46 5.36 2.05
N SER A 20 6.54 4.97 2.94
CA SER A 20 6.37 5.63 4.25
C SER A 20 7.42 5.14 5.25
N VAL A 21 8.69 5.44 4.94
CA VAL A 21 9.87 5.04 5.68
C VAL A 21 10.73 6.27 5.96
N LEU A 22 11.26 6.35 7.18
CA LEU A 22 12.13 7.42 7.67
C LEU A 22 13.38 6.80 8.30
N ALA A 23 14.55 7.42 8.15
CA ALA A 23 15.75 7.01 8.87
C ALA A 23 16.55 8.21 9.35
N TYR A 24 17.39 7.99 10.37
CA TYR A 24 18.24 9.01 10.97
C TYR A 24 19.70 8.54 10.95
N PRO A 25 20.36 8.60 9.78
CA PRO A 25 21.70 8.02 9.61
C PRO A 25 22.75 8.68 10.52
N ASN A 26 22.50 9.91 10.96
CA ASN A 26 23.41 10.70 11.79
C ASN A 26 22.82 11.00 13.20
N GLY A 27 21.79 10.26 13.62
CA GLY A 27 21.09 10.49 14.90
C GLY A 27 19.82 11.35 14.78
N GLU A 28 18.94 11.27 15.79
CA GLU A 28 17.58 11.85 15.75
C GLU A 28 17.54 13.38 15.70
N ASP A 29 18.58 14.04 16.21
CA ASP A 29 18.71 15.50 16.21
C ASP A 29 19.22 16.07 14.87
N GLN A 30 19.58 15.19 13.92
CA GLN A 30 20.11 15.57 12.61
C GLN A 30 19.06 15.39 11.51
N GLN A 31 19.39 15.84 10.30
CA GLN A 31 18.52 15.70 9.15
C GLN A 31 18.19 14.21 8.86
N SER A 32 16.90 13.88 8.91
CA SER A 32 16.38 12.57 8.53
C SER A 32 16.37 12.37 7.01
N THR A 33 16.42 11.11 6.59
CA THR A 33 16.17 10.65 5.20
C THR A 33 14.80 9.98 5.13
N TYR A 34 14.22 9.87 3.94
CA TYR A 34 12.86 9.33 3.75
C TYR A 34 12.70 8.58 2.43
N GLY A 35 11.60 7.83 2.28
CA GLY A 35 11.26 7.18 1.04
C GLY A 35 12.23 6.05 0.68
N GLU A 36 12.57 5.94 -0.60
CA GLU A 36 13.49 4.89 -1.11
C GLU A 36 14.88 4.95 -0.46
N GLU A 37 15.40 6.15 -0.19
CA GLU A 37 16.72 6.32 0.41
C GLU A 37 16.78 5.72 1.83
N ALA A 38 15.71 5.90 2.62
CA ALA A 38 15.60 5.36 3.96
C ALA A 38 15.46 3.83 3.99
N LEU A 39 15.10 3.19 2.87
CA LEU A 39 14.99 1.72 2.80
C LEU A 39 16.34 1.00 2.94
N HIS A 40 17.46 1.69 2.76
CA HIS A 40 18.79 1.07 2.87
C HIS A 40 19.52 1.39 4.18
N GLN A 41 18.86 2.09 5.11
CA GLN A 41 19.46 2.62 6.32
C GLN A 41 18.97 1.87 7.57
N THR A 42 19.81 1.86 8.62
CA THR A 42 19.51 1.28 9.93
C THR A 42 20.04 2.21 11.03
N PRO A 43 19.25 2.54 12.07
CA PRO A 43 17.85 2.16 12.22
C PRO A 43 16.92 2.93 11.27
N ARG A 44 15.76 2.35 10.96
CA ARG A 44 14.72 3.00 10.15
C ARG A 44 13.33 2.73 10.73
N TYR A 45 12.42 3.64 10.44
CA TYR A 45 11.06 3.70 10.95
C TYR A 45 10.09 3.56 9.80
N ALA A 46 9.26 2.52 9.82
CA ALA A 46 8.22 2.25 8.82
C ALA A 46 6.87 1.99 9.50
N TRP A 47 5.80 1.93 8.71
CA TRP A 47 4.41 1.71 9.14
C TRP A 47 3.98 2.52 10.36
N THR A 48 4.47 3.77 10.44
CA THR A 48 4.12 4.72 11.50
C THR A 48 2.62 5.02 11.51
N LYS A 49 1.92 4.78 10.40
CA LYS A 49 0.45 4.80 10.32
C LYS A 49 -0.22 3.82 11.30
N MET A 50 0.42 2.70 11.66
CA MET A 50 -0.09 1.78 12.70
C MET A 50 0.09 2.31 14.12
N LEU A 51 0.94 3.32 14.31
CA LEU A 51 1.18 3.95 15.61
C LEU A 51 0.17 5.06 15.91
N VAL A 52 -0.65 5.44 14.93
CA VAL A 52 -1.73 6.41 15.10
C VAL A 52 -2.95 5.67 15.66
N GLU A 53 -3.38 6.06 16.87
CA GLU A 53 -4.48 5.40 17.58
C GLU A 53 -5.79 5.43 16.77
N GLY A 54 -6.37 4.26 16.56
CA GLY A 54 -7.69 4.08 15.98
C GLY A 54 -8.02 2.61 16.05
N VAL A 55 -9.10 2.25 16.77
CA VAL A 55 -9.49 0.87 17.09
C VAL A 55 -9.41 0.01 15.83
N PRO A 56 -8.41 -0.87 15.68
CA PRO A 56 -8.52 -1.87 14.64
C PRO A 56 -9.43 -2.97 15.18
N GLU A 57 -10.37 -3.46 14.36
CA GLU A 57 -11.01 -4.76 14.59
C GLU A 57 -9.94 -5.87 14.70
N VAL A 58 -8.75 -5.64 14.14
CA VAL A 58 -7.58 -6.49 14.28
C VAL A 58 -6.74 -6.08 15.48
N ARG A 59 -6.49 -7.02 16.39
CA ARG A 59 -5.52 -6.82 17.45
C ARG A 59 -4.14 -6.72 16.82
N VAL A 60 -3.59 -5.51 16.67
CA VAL A 60 -2.19 -5.27 16.30
C VAL A 60 -1.24 -6.12 17.16
N ALA A 61 -1.66 -6.46 18.39
CA ALA A 61 -1.00 -7.41 19.29
C ALA A 61 -0.80 -8.84 18.72
N GLU A 62 -1.53 -9.27 17.69
CA GLU A 62 -1.36 -10.56 17.01
C GLU A 62 -0.31 -10.51 15.89
N LEU A 63 0.20 -9.30 15.58
CA LEU A 63 1.31 -9.10 14.67
C LEU A 63 2.64 -9.11 15.45
N ASP A 64 3.60 -9.88 14.94
CA ASP A 64 5.02 -9.82 15.27
C ASP A 64 5.59 -8.55 14.65
N LEU A 65 5.23 -7.40 15.25
CA LEU A 65 5.64 -6.08 14.81
C LEU A 65 7.16 -5.97 14.73
N ASN A 66 7.88 -6.54 15.71
CA ASN A 66 9.34 -6.64 15.66
C ASN A 66 9.79 -7.25 14.32
N ALA A 67 9.27 -8.42 13.95
CA ALA A 67 9.63 -9.05 12.68
C ALA A 67 9.31 -8.20 11.46
N LEU A 68 8.12 -7.61 11.45
CA LEU A 68 7.66 -6.82 10.32
C LEU A 68 8.37 -5.45 10.23
N PHE A 69 8.98 -5.00 11.32
CA PHE A 69 9.86 -3.82 11.39
C PHE A 69 11.35 -4.14 11.20
N GLY A 70 11.69 -5.37 10.79
CA GLY A 70 13.10 -5.70 10.57
C GLY A 70 13.84 -6.13 11.84
N GLY A 71 13.16 -6.32 12.96
CA GLY A 71 13.70 -6.75 14.26
C GLY A 71 14.62 -5.73 14.95
N GLU A 72 14.55 -4.47 14.53
CA GLU A 72 15.02 -3.33 15.33
C GLU A 72 14.02 -3.08 16.47
N GLU A 73 14.40 -2.39 17.55
CA GLU A 73 13.49 -2.13 18.69
C GLU A 73 12.15 -1.62 18.15
N ALA A 74 11.10 -2.46 18.21
CA ALA A 74 9.79 -2.03 17.74
C ALA A 74 9.40 -0.80 18.53
N PHE A 75 8.97 0.23 17.78
CA PHE A 75 8.59 1.49 18.36
C PHE A 75 7.54 1.25 19.44
N ASN A 76 7.74 1.82 20.63
CA ASN A 76 6.75 1.76 21.68
C ASN A 76 5.55 2.63 21.26
N TYR A 77 4.45 1.99 20.86
CA TYR A 77 3.20 2.65 20.47
C TYR A 77 2.64 3.56 21.57
N GLU A 78 3.02 3.36 22.83
CA GLU A 78 2.61 4.19 23.96
C GLU A 78 3.35 5.54 24.02
N ASN A 79 4.45 5.70 23.28
CA ASN A 79 5.22 6.95 23.24
C ASN A 79 4.68 7.92 22.17
N ARG A 80 3.51 8.51 22.45
CA ARG A 80 2.80 9.43 21.53
C ARG A 80 3.66 10.60 21.01
N PRO A 81 4.46 11.31 21.84
CA PRO A 81 5.35 12.36 21.33
C PRO A 81 6.34 11.86 20.30
N ALA A 82 6.82 10.62 20.43
CA ALA A 82 7.73 10.03 19.46
C ALA A 82 7.01 9.70 18.13
N THR A 83 5.75 9.24 18.17
CA THR A 83 4.91 9.05 16.97
C THR A 83 4.66 10.35 16.20
N VAL A 84 4.23 11.42 16.88
CA VAL A 84 3.99 12.72 16.24
C VAL A 84 5.26 13.25 15.58
N ARG A 85 6.41 13.18 16.28
CA ARG A 85 7.71 13.60 15.73
C ARG A 85 8.05 12.85 14.44
N LEU A 86 8.00 11.51 14.44
CA LEU A 86 8.31 10.71 13.26
C LEU A 86 7.44 11.08 12.05
N ILE A 87 6.12 11.14 12.25
CA ILE A 87 5.19 11.50 11.17
C ILE A 87 5.50 12.92 10.68
N SER A 88 5.74 13.86 11.60
CA SER A 88 6.06 15.25 11.24
C SER A 88 7.37 15.37 10.46
N HIS A 89 8.41 14.60 10.79
CA HIS A 89 9.68 14.63 10.06
C HIS A 89 9.51 14.05 8.65
N PHE A 90 8.79 12.94 8.51
CA PHE A 90 8.46 12.37 7.20
C PHE A 90 7.69 13.37 6.32
N LEU A 91 6.63 13.96 6.88
CA LEU A 91 5.83 14.97 6.18
C LEU A 91 6.64 16.23 5.86
N SER A 92 7.55 16.65 6.75
CA SER A 92 8.45 17.78 6.53
C SER A 92 9.39 17.54 5.34
N ASN A 93 9.95 16.33 5.24
CA ASN A 93 10.81 15.97 4.12
C ASN A 93 10.06 16.02 2.79
N ILE A 94 8.84 15.46 2.73
CA ILE A 94 7.98 15.53 1.54
C ILE A 94 7.69 16.99 1.16
N ARG A 95 7.26 17.78 2.15
CA ARG A 95 6.93 19.19 1.95
C ARG A 95 8.13 19.97 1.42
N ASN A 96 9.29 19.79 2.04
CA ASN A 96 10.51 20.50 1.66
C ASN A 96 10.98 20.08 0.27
N ALA A 97 10.88 18.79 -0.07
CA ALA A 97 11.18 18.30 -1.40
C ALA A 97 10.26 18.94 -2.47
N PHE A 98 8.95 18.98 -2.23
CA PHE A 98 8.01 19.66 -3.13
C PHE A 98 8.31 21.15 -3.25
N ARG A 99 8.58 21.81 -2.12
CA ARG A 99 8.79 23.26 -2.10
C ARG A 99 10.06 23.72 -2.80
N ASN A 100 11.09 22.90 -2.73
CA ASN A 100 12.39 23.19 -3.31
C ASN A 100 12.57 22.57 -4.70
N ASP A 101 11.52 21.95 -5.27
CA ASP A 101 11.58 21.32 -6.59
C ASP A 101 11.68 22.38 -7.70
N PRO A 102 12.82 22.47 -8.43
CA PRO A 102 12.98 23.44 -9.51
C PRO A 102 12.05 23.17 -10.70
N GLY A 103 11.56 21.92 -10.86
CA GLY A 103 10.56 21.54 -11.86
C GLY A 103 9.23 22.22 -11.60
N ILE A 104 8.74 22.17 -10.36
CA ILE A 104 7.49 22.81 -9.94
C ILE A 104 7.59 24.33 -10.07
N LEU A 105 8.67 24.95 -9.57
CA LEU A 105 8.87 26.40 -9.65
C LEU A 105 8.90 26.91 -11.09
N ARG A 106 9.54 26.15 -11.99
CA ARG A 106 9.59 26.44 -13.42
C ARG A 106 8.24 26.25 -14.11
N GLU A 107 7.48 25.21 -13.79
CA GLU A 107 6.14 25.00 -14.35
C GLU A 107 5.18 26.13 -13.93
N LEU A 108 5.32 26.63 -12.70
CA LEU A 108 4.54 27.75 -12.19
C LEU A 108 5.09 29.13 -12.62
N GLY A 109 6.29 29.19 -13.22
CA GLY A 109 6.92 30.44 -13.66
C GLY A 109 7.24 31.41 -12.52
N THR A 110 7.54 30.90 -11.32
CA THR A 110 7.76 31.71 -10.12
C THR A 110 9.02 31.29 -9.36
N GLY A 111 9.68 32.25 -8.70
CA GLY A 111 10.81 31.97 -7.81
C GLY A 111 10.39 31.45 -6.43
N ASN A 112 9.11 31.63 -6.07
CA ASN A 112 8.54 31.17 -4.80
C ASN A 112 7.16 30.55 -5.04
N LEU A 113 6.84 29.48 -4.33
CA LEU A 113 5.51 28.87 -4.42
C LEU A 113 4.42 29.85 -3.95
N PRO A 114 3.27 29.88 -4.64
CA PRO A 114 2.11 30.65 -4.20
C PRO A 114 1.50 30.05 -2.93
N HIS A 115 0.35 30.58 -2.52
CA HIS A 115 -0.53 29.93 -1.55
C HIS A 115 -0.87 28.51 -2.01
N ILE A 116 -0.74 27.52 -1.12
CA ILE A 116 -1.02 26.12 -1.40
C ILE A 116 -2.08 25.62 -0.42
N ASP A 117 -3.20 25.15 -0.97
CA ASP A 117 -4.16 24.36 -0.22
C ASP A 117 -3.72 22.90 -0.20
N TRP A 118 -3.57 22.35 1.00
CA TRP A 118 -3.15 20.97 1.20
C TRP A 118 -4.35 20.10 1.55
N HIS A 119 -4.51 19.00 0.82
CA HIS A 119 -5.56 18.01 1.05
C HIS A 119 -4.93 16.71 1.56
N PHE A 120 -5.33 16.27 2.75
CA PHE A 120 -4.90 15.01 3.34
C PHE A 120 -6.05 14.01 3.37
N SER A 121 -5.79 12.78 2.94
CA SER A 121 -6.68 11.65 3.16
C SER A 121 -6.33 10.95 4.47
N LEU A 122 -7.35 10.66 5.29
CA LEU A 122 -7.22 9.98 6.58
C LEU A 122 -8.10 8.72 6.61
N PRO A 123 -7.72 7.63 7.28
CA PRO A 123 -8.61 6.48 7.46
C PRO A 123 -9.92 6.90 8.13
N ALA A 124 -11.06 6.45 7.61
CA ALA A 124 -12.35 6.73 8.27
C ALA A 124 -12.51 5.98 9.60
N SER A 125 -11.72 4.93 9.81
CA SER A 125 -11.68 4.13 11.04
C SER A 125 -10.92 4.79 12.20
N TRP A 126 -10.24 5.92 11.96
CA TRP A 126 -9.53 6.62 13.02
C TRP A 126 -10.48 7.36 13.96
N GLY A 127 -10.28 7.14 15.26
CA GLY A 127 -10.98 7.87 16.31
C GLY A 127 -10.44 9.29 16.49
N ALA A 128 -11.07 10.04 17.40
CA ALA A 128 -10.67 11.42 17.70
C ALA A 128 -9.18 11.57 18.05
N GLU A 129 -8.61 10.55 18.71
CA GLU A 129 -7.20 10.57 19.05
C GLU A 129 -6.28 10.45 17.82
N GLY A 130 -6.52 9.48 16.94
CA GLY A 130 -5.71 9.33 15.73
C GLY A 130 -5.73 10.57 14.85
N LEU A 131 -6.91 11.20 14.75
CA LEU A 131 -7.07 12.49 14.07
C LEU A 131 -6.22 13.58 14.74
N ALA A 132 -6.20 13.66 16.08
CA ALA A 132 -5.39 14.63 16.81
C ALA A 132 -3.88 14.41 16.63
N ILE A 133 -3.41 13.17 16.64
CA ILE A 133 -2.00 12.82 16.38
C ILE A 133 -1.59 13.28 14.98
N MET A 134 -2.40 12.98 13.96
CA MET A 134 -2.09 13.34 12.58
C MET A 134 -2.15 14.86 12.37
N GLU A 135 -3.15 15.54 12.94
CA GLU A 135 -3.25 17.00 12.86
C GLU A 135 -2.02 17.68 13.52
N ALA A 136 -1.60 17.20 14.70
CA ALA A 136 -0.40 17.70 15.35
C ALA A 136 0.85 17.51 14.48
N ALA A 137 1.01 16.33 13.85
CA ALA A 137 2.14 16.05 12.98
C ALA A 137 2.16 16.92 11.72
N ILE A 138 1.00 17.13 11.07
CA ILE A 138 0.86 18.02 9.90
C ILE A 138 1.20 19.46 10.27
N ASN A 139 0.74 19.93 11.43
CA ASN A 139 1.03 21.26 11.93
C ASN A 139 2.52 21.44 12.20
N GLN A 140 3.15 20.49 12.90
CA GLN A 140 4.58 20.49 13.18
C GLN A 140 5.42 20.43 11.90
N ALA A 141 4.93 19.74 10.87
CA ALA A 141 5.58 19.67 9.56
C ALA A 141 5.45 20.96 8.71
N GLY A 142 4.75 21.99 9.21
CA GLY A 142 4.71 23.31 8.59
C GLY A 142 3.73 23.45 7.43
N PHE A 143 2.75 22.55 7.28
CA PHE A 143 1.77 22.61 6.19
C PHE A 143 0.80 23.79 6.29
N ARG A 144 0.65 24.41 7.46
CA ARG A 144 -0.11 25.67 7.64
C ARG A 144 0.66 26.94 7.25
N GLN A 145 1.94 26.83 6.88
CA GLN A 145 2.74 27.98 6.44
C GLN A 145 2.39 28.34 4.98
N ASN A 146 2.74 29.56 4.53
CA ASN A 146 2.33 30.17 3.25
C ASN A 146 0.81 30.47 3.14
N GLU A 147 0.16 30.76 4.27
CA GLU A 147 -1.27 31.09 4.37
C GLU A 147 -2.24 29.98 3.89
N GLY A 148 -1.69 28.84 3.46
CA GLY A 148 -2.39 27.66 2.94
C GLY A 148 -3.42 27.09 3.89
N ARG A 149 -4.57 26.64 3.35
CA ARG A 149 -5.54 25.89 4.14
C ARG A 149 -5.24 24.40 4.12
N ILE A 150 -5.67 23.74 5.17
CA ILE A 150 -5.59 22.28 5.29
C ILE A 150 -7.01 21.74 5.24
N TYR A 151 -7.24 20.81 4.32
CA TYR A 151 -8.48 20.09 4.18
C TYR A 151 -8.25 18.61 4.44
N PHE A 152 -9.20 17.99 5.11
CA PHE A 152 -9.21 16.57 5.38
C PHE A 152 -10.35 15.90 4.61
N ALA A 153 -10.09 14.71 4.09
CA ALA A 153 -11.09 13.80 3.55
C ALA A 153 -10.79 12.38 4.05
N THR A 154 -11.76 11.49 4.01
CA THR A 154 -11.46 10.07 4.24
C THR A 154 -10.66 9.50 3.07
N GLU A 155 -9.86 8.46 3.30
CA GLU A 155 -9.21 7.67 2.23
C GLU A 155 -10.25 7.14 1.24
N GLY A 156 -11.34 6.57 1.76
CA GLY A 156 -12.48 6.13 0.98
C GLY A 156 -13.07 7.24 0.09
N LEU A 157 -13.23 8.47 0.58
CA LEU A 157 -13.74 9.59 -0.20
C LEU A 157 -12.73 10.09 -1.24
N ALA A 158 -11.45 10.18 -0.89
CA ALA A 158 -10.39 10.57 -1.81
C ALA A 158 -10.29 9.58 -2.99
N ALA A 159 -10.33 8.28 -2.71
CA ALA A 159 -10.45 7.21 -3.68
C ALA A 159 -11.70 7.36 -4.57
N ALA A 160 -12.85 7.63 -3.95
CA ALA A 160 -14.10 7.86 -4.67
C ALA A 160 -14.02 9.05 -5.64
N ILE A 161 -13.42 10.17 -5.23
CA ILE A 161 -13.21 11.35 -6.09
C ILE A 161 -12.31 11.00 -7.28
N ALA A 162 -11.25 10.23 -7.05
CA ALA A 162 -10.36 9.77 -8.10
C ALA A 162 -11.08 8.87 -9.12
N VAL A 163 -11.87 7.91 -8.66
CA VAL A 163 -12.71 7.05 -9.51
C VAL A 163 -13.74 7.87 -10.28
N ALA A 164 -14.42 8.80 -9.62
CA ALA A 164 -15.40 9.68 -10.24
C ALA A 164 -14.78 10.50 -11.38
N ASN A 165 -13.59 11.05 -11.17
CA ASN A 165 -12.84 11.76 -12.22
C ASN A 165 -12.47 10.84 -13.39
N ARG A 166 -12.06 9.59 -13.12
CA ARG A 166 -11.77 8.59 -14.16
C ARG A 166 -13.01 8.26 -14.98
N LEU A 167 -14.13 7.97 -14.32
CA LEU A 167 -15.40 7.67 -14.96
C LEU A 167 -15.88 8.81 -15.85
N ARG A 168 -15.74 10.05 -15.37
CA ARG A 168 -16.05 11.26 -16.14
C ARG A 168 -15.16 11.39 -17.38
N ASN A 169 -13.84 11.25 -17.21
CA ASN A 169 -12.87 11.42 -18.29
C ASN A 169 -12.97 10.36 -19.40
N LYS A 170 -13.56 9.20 -19.09
CA LYS A 170 -13.73 8.09 -20.02
C LYS A 170 -15.18 7.87 -20.46
N SER A 171 -16.11 8.74 -20.02
CA SER A 171 -17.55 8.61 -20.28
C SER A 171 -18.10 7.22 -19.90
N MET A 172 -17.67 6.69 -18.76
CA MET A 172 -17.97 5.32 -18.31
C MET A 172 -19.11 5.23 -17.30
N ALA A 173 -19.77 6.34 -17.00
CA ALA A 173 -20.88 6.41 -16.06
C ALA A 173 -21.96 7.38 -16.53
N GLN A 174 -23.18 7.16 -16.05
CA GLN A 174 -24.38 7.92 -16.39
C GLN A 174 -25.28 8.10 -15.16
N PRO A 175 -26.19 9.09 -15.14
CA PRO A 175 -27.15 9.22 -14.06
C PRO A 175 -27.92 7.92 -13.79
N GLY A 176 -28.09 7.58 -12.51
CA GLY A 176 -28.67 6.33 -12.06
C GLY A 176 -27.65 5.21 -11.82
N ASP A 177 -26.40 5.37 -12.24
CA ASP A 177 -25.34 4.46 -11.84
C ASP A 177 -25.01 4.59 -10.37
N ARG A 178 -24.67 3.45 -9.76
CA ARG A 178 -24.04 3.39 -8.44
C ARG A 178 -22.69 2.70 -8.55
N VAL A 179 -21.66 3.36 -8.03
CA VAL A 179 -20.27 2.91 -8.11
C VAL A 179 -19.80 2.52 -6.72
N LEU A 180 -19.46 1.25 -6.53
CA LEU A 180 -18.72 0.78 -5.36
C LEU A 180 -17.22 0.94 -5.62
N VAL A 181 -16.53 1.67 -4.75
CA VAL A 181 -15.08 1.82 -4.76
C VAL A 181 -14.50 1.01 -3.62
N CYS A 182 -13.64 0.05 -3.94
CA CYS A 182 -12.91 -0.79 -2.99
C CYS A 182 -11.44 -0.35 -3.00
N ASP A 183 -11.04 0.48 -2.03
CA ASP A 183 -9.63 0.82 -1.79
C ASP A 183 -9.00 -0.21 -0.87
N LEU A 184 -8.25 -1.14 -1.48
CA LEU A 184 -7.63 -2.27 -0.81
C LEU A 184 -6.17 -1.95 -0.51
N GLY A 185 -5.97 -1.21 0.57
CA GLY A 185 -4.70 -0.65 1.00
C GLY A 185 -3.79 -1.67 1.72
N GLY A 186 -2.72 -1.13 2.32
CA GLY A 186 -1.81 -1.95 3.13
C GLY A 186 -2.33 -2.26 4.53
N LEU A 187 -2.88 -1.24 5.21
CA LEU A 187 -3.33 -1.38 6.59
C LEU A 187 -4.86 -1.32 6.74
N THR A 188 -5.49 -0.60 5.82
CA THR A 188 -6.93 -0.33 5.81
C THR A 188 -7.51 -0.79 4.48
N ASN A 189 -8.73 -1.30 4.55
CA ASN A 189 -9.59 -1.51 3.41
C ASN A 189 -10.77 -0.55 3.57
N ASP A 190 -10.94 0.35 2.61
CA ASP A 190 -11.94 1.40 2.62
C ASP A 190 -12.91 1.18 1.45
N PHE A 191 -14.20 1.15 1.74
CA PHE A 191 -15.26 0.91 0.76
C PHE A 191 -16.20 2.12 0.71
N THR A 192 -16.37 2.71 -0.46
CA THR A 192 -17.23 3.88 -0.65
C THR A 192 -18.18 3.67 -1.80
N ALA A 193 -19.47 3.93 -1.60
CA ALA A 193 -20.45 3.96 -2.67
C ALA A 193 -20.77 5.40 -3.11
N LEU A 194 -20.80 5.64 -4.42
CA LEU A 194 -21.21 6.90 -5.03
C LEU A 194 -22.40 6.68 -5.96
N ASP A 195 -23.42 7.53 -5.83
CA ASP A 195 -24.49 7.66 -6.81
C ASP A 195 -24.15 8.72 -7.85
N VAL A 196 -24.33 8.40 -9.13
CA VAL A 196 -24.28 9.37 -10.21
C VAL A 196 -25.67 10.00 -10.33
N VAL A 197 -25.81 11.23 -9.83
CA VAL A 197 -27.14 11.83 -9.63
C VAL A 197 -27.59 12.70 -10.80
N ALA A 198 -26.64 13.29 -11.54
CA ALA A 198 -26.97 14.20 -12.64
C ALA A 198 -25.80 14.40 -13.61
N VAL A 199 -26.13 14.94 -14.77
CA VAL A 199 -25.19 15.56 -15.72
C VAL A 199 -25.21 17.08 -15.54
N HIS A 200 -24.10 17.75 -15.80
CA HIS A 200 -24.04 19.20 -15.78
C HIS A 200 -24.95 19.78 -16.88
N PRO A 201 -25.80 20.78 -16.57
CA PRO A 201 -26.83 21.27 -17.50
C PRO A 201 -26.28 21.73 -18.86
N THR A 202 -25.05 22.24 -18.89
CA THR A 202 -24.41 22.77 -20.10
C THR A 202 -23.14 22.02 -20.51
N GLU A 203 -22.73 21.00 -19.74
CA GLU A 203 -21.54 20.20 -20.01
C GLU A 203 -21.91 18.71 -19.87
N PRO A 204 -22.53 18.07 -20.87
CA PRO A 204 -23.08 16.71 -20.74
C PRO A 204 -22.07 15.63 -20.34
N HIS A 205 -20.78 15.92 -20.49
CA HIS A 205 -19.66 15.07 -20.08
C HIS A 205 -19.26 15.23 -18.61
N ARG A 206 -19.87 16.16 -17.87
CA ARG A 206 -19.56 16.46 -16.47
C ARG A 206 -20.63 15.88 -15.55
N LEU A 207 -20.29 14.79 -14.88
CA LEU A 207 -21.19 14.09 -13.95
C LEU A 207 -21.13 14.65 -12.53
N PHE A 208 -22.26 14.69 -11.84
CA PHE A 208 -22.36 14.95 -10.40
C PHE A 208 -22.49 13.63 -9.64
N PHE A 209 -21.70 13.51 -8.56
CA PHE A 209 -21.66 12.34 -7.71
C PHE A 209 -22.11 12.74 -6.31
N GLN A 210 -22.89 11.87 -5.66
CA GLN A 210 -23.26 11.98 -4.27
C GLN A 210 -22.77 10.73 -3.53
N ARG A 211 -22.17 10.91 -2.35
CA ARG A 211 -21.82 9.77 -1.50
C ARG A 211 -23.09 9.09 -1.03
N TYR A 212 -23.22 7.80 -1.32
CA TYR A 212 -24.31 6.96 -0.82
C TYR A 212 -23.99 6.50 0.60
N ASP A 213 -22.87 5.80 0.77
CA ASP A 213 -22.43 5.26 2.05
C ASP A 213 -20.92 4.98 2.04
N GLU A 214 -20.36 4.69 3.21
CA GLU A 214 -18.95 4.35 3.42
C GLU A 214 -18.79 3.29 4.51
N ASP A 215 -17.84 2.39 4.31
CA ASP A 215 -17.47 1.34 5.25
C ASP A 215 -15.96 1.16 5.22
N SER A 216 -15.30 1.40 6.35
CA SER A 216 -13.84 1.35 6.46
C SER A 216 -13.41 0.44 7.59
N LYS A 217 -12.41 -0.40 7.30
CA LYS A 217 -11.85 -1.34 8.27
C LYS A 217 -10.33 -1.27 8.32
N ALA A 218 -9.78 -1.16 9.52
CA ALA A 218 -8.36 -1.39 9.78
C ALA A 218 -8.13 -2.88 10.06
N ASP A 219 -8.11 -3.68 8.99
CA ASP A 219 -8.02 -5.14 9.05
C ASP A 219 -6.61 -5.71 8.81
N CYS A 220 -5.63 -4.83 8.60
CA CYS A 220 -4.22 -5.17 8.42
C CYS A 220 -4.01 -6.32 7.40
N ALA A 221 -4.79 -6.33 6.31
CA ALA A 221 -4.79 -7.41 5.33
C ALA A 221 -3.38 -7.77 4.82
N ASN A 222 -2.59 -6.79 4.38
CA ASN A 222 -1.22 -7.01 3.90
C ASN A 222 -0.29 -7.53 5.01
N PRO A 223 -0.15 -6.86 6.17
CA PRO A 223 0.70 -7.35 7.26
C PRO A 223 0.41 -8.79 7.69
N ARG A 224 -0.86 -9.22 7.69
CA ARG A 224 -1.24 -10.60 8.03
C ARG A 224 -0.69 -11.61 7.02
N ILE A 225 -0.75 -11.28 5.73
CA ILE A 225 -0.18 -12.11 4.65
C ILE A 225 1.35 -12.14 4.78
N ASP A 226 1.98 -10.98 4.87
CA ASP A 226 3.45 -10.84 4.92
C ASP A 226 4.01 -11.62 6.12
N GLN A 227 3.34 -11.50 7.27
CA GLN A 227 3.67 -12.27 8.47
C GLN A 227 3.51 -13.78 8.27
N SER A 228 2.42 -14.23 7.65
CA SER A 228 2.19 -15.67 7.42
C SER A 228 3.29 -16.25 6.54
N LEU A 229 3.63 -15.55 5.45
CA LEU A 229 4.71 -15.94 4.53
C LEU A 229 6.08 -15.90 5.21
N LEU A 230 6.37 -14.87 6.00
CA LEU A 230 7.62 -14.78 6.77
C LEU A 230 7.75 -15.92 7.80
N ARG A 231 6.66 -16.28 8.49
CA ARG A 231 6.64 -17.44 9.40
C ARG A 231 6.87 -18.74 8.64
N HIS A 232 6.27 -18.91 7.46
CA HIS A 232 6.51 -20.08 6.62
C HIS A 232 7.99 -20.16 6.23
N LEU A 233 8.58 -19.06 5.74
CA LEU A 233 10.00 -18.98 5.39
C LEU A 233 10.91 -19.37 6.58
N ARG A 234 10.67 -18.80 7.77
CA ARG A 234 11.42 -19.10 9.00
C ARG A 234 11.38 -20.59 9.35
N ARG A 235 10.18 -21.19 9.30
CA ARG A 235 9.96 -22.62 9.61
C ARG A 235 10.70 -23.50 8.61
N THR A 236 10.60 -23.21 7.32
CA THR A 236 11.23 -24.00 6.25
C THR A 236 12.75 -23.93 6.30
N LEU A 237 13.34 -22.75 6.57
CA LEU A 237 14.79 -22.61 6.76
C LEU A 237 15.28 -23.19 8.10
N GLY A 238 14.37 -23.44 9.04
CA GLY A 238 14.63 -23.97 10.38
C GLY A 238 15.44 -23.01 11.27
N ARG A 239 15.40 -21.70 11.01
CA ARG A 239 16.36 -20.73 11.56
C ARG A 239 15.73 -19.39 11.91
N PRO A 240 16.32 -18.64 12.87
CA PRO A 240 15.82 -17.33 13.24
C PRO A 240 16.19 -16.28 12.19
N LEU A 241 15.16 -15.65 11.62
CA LEU A 241 15.29 -14.33 11.00
C LEU A 241 14.99 -13.34 12.13
N GLY A 242 16.02 -12.98 12.90
CA GLY A 242 15.88 -12.32 14.21
C GLY A 242 15.81 -10.79 14.15
N SER A 243 16.77 -10.15 13.46
CA SER A 243 16.84 -8.69 13.36
C SER A 243 17.75 -8.21 12.22
N GLY A 244 17.71 -6.89 11.98
CA GLY A 244 18.51 -6.16 11.02
C GLY A 244 18.37 -6.66 9.58
N ARG A 245 19.48 -6.67 8.85
CA ARG A 245 19.54 -7.03 7.42
C ARG A 245 18.94 -8.41 7.13
N VAL A 246 19.13 -9.38 8.01
CA VAL A 246 18.63 -10.76 7.81
C VAL A 246 17.10 -10.80 7.86
N MET A 247 16.48 -10.08 8.80
CA MET A 247 15.03 -9.96 8.83
C MET A 247 14.51 -9.30 7.55
N HIS A 248 15.16 -8.22 7.12
CA HIS A 248 14.73 -7.45 5.97
C HIS A 248 14.74 -8.29 4.68
N VAL A 249 15.79 -9.08 4.46
CA VAL A 249 15.86 -10.00 3.31
C VAL A 249 14.67 -10.98 3.35
N GLY A 250 14.35 -11.53 4.52
CA GLY A 250 13.21 -12.43 4.67
C GLY A 250 11.85 -11.78 4.43
N LEU A 251 11.64 -10.55 4.93
CA LEU A 251 10.42 -9.80 4.73
C LEU A 251 10.24 -9.40 3.26
N ASN A 252 11.30 -8.93 2.60
CA ASN A 252 11.26 -8.62 1.16
C ASN A 252 10.95 -9.86 0.33
N ALA A 253 11.51 -11.02 0.69
CA ALA A 253 11.19 -12.28 0.05
C ALA A 253 9.71 -12.68 0.21
N ALA A 254 9.14 -12.49 1.40
CA ALA A 254 7.71 -12.72 1.64
C ALA A 254 6.83 -11.80 0.79
N ILE A 255 7.13 -10.49 0.73
CA ILE A 255 6.35 -9.53 -0.06
C ILE A 255 6.48 -9.81 -1.56
N ALA A 256 7.69 -10.15 -2.04
CA ALA A 256 7.90 -10.53 -3.43
C ALA A 256 7.08 -11.77 -3.81
N ALA A 257 7.05 -12.78 -2.94
CA ALA A 257 6.26 -14.00 -3.15
C ALA A 257 4.75 -13.70 -3.20
N LYS A 258 4.26 -12.83 -2.30
CA LYS A 258 2.86 -12.35 -2.31
C LYS A 258 2.48 -11.70 -3.64
N HIS A 259 3.34 -10.84 -4.19
CA HIS A 259 3.06 -10.17 -5.46
C HIS A 259 3.18 -11.10 -6.68
N ALA A 260 4.07 -12.09 -6.63
CA ALA A 260 4.25 -13.05 -7.71
C ALA A 260 3.10 -14.08 -7.79
N PHE A 261 2.36 -14.30 -6.71
CA PHE A 261 1.33 -15.33 -6.66
C PHE A 261 0.07 -14.94 -7.46
N ASP A 262 -0.27 -15.79 -8.43
CA ASP A 262 -1.44 -15.68 -9.31
C ASP A 262 -2.59 -16.63 -8.93
N GLY A 263 -2.38 -17.51 -7.95
CA GLY A 263 -3.32 -18.55 -7.55
C GLY A 263 -2.95 -19.97 -7.99
N GLN A 264 -2.09 -20.09 -9.01
CA GLN A 264 -1.76 -21.35 -9.69
C GLN A 264 -0.28 -21.69 -9.57
N SER A 265 0.58 -20.69 -9.70
CA SER A 265 2.03 -20.85 -9.81
C SER A 265 2.71 -20.82 -8.44
N GLU A 266 3.83 -21.53 -8.33
CA GLU A 266 4.79 -21.34 -7.24
C GLU A 266 5.49 -19.98 -7.38
N ALA A 267 6.01 -19.45 -6.26
CA ALA A 267 6.78 -18.21 -6.27
C ALA A 267 8.23 -18.47 -5.88
N SER A 268 9.15 -18.25 -6.83
CA SER A 268 10.59 -18.29 -6.58
C SER A 268 11.10 -16.89 -6.24
N VAL A 269 11.81 -16.75 -5.13
CA VAL A 269 12.40 -15.48 -4.67
C VAL A 269 13.87 -15.65 -4.31
N ASP A 270 14.65 -14.61 -4.55
CA ASP A 270 16.06 -14.58 -4.17
C ASP A 270 16.23 -14.23 -2.69
N LEU A 271 16.99 -15.06 -1.98
CA LEU A 271 17.44 -14.80 -0.62
C LEU A 271 18.85 -14.21 -0.67
N SER A 272 18.91 -12.88 -0.78
CA SER A 272 20.16 -12.08 -0.83
C SER A 272 20.87 -11.97 0.52
N PHE A 273 20.98 -13.08 1.25
CA PHE A 273 21.82 -13.20 2.42
C PHE A 273 23.30 -13.15 2.04
N ASP A 274 24.14 -12.75 3.00
CA ASP A 274 25.58 -12.89 2.87
C ASP A 274 25.97 -14.36 2.64
N SER A 275 27.02 -14.58 1.85
CA SER A 275 27.47 -15.92 1.43
C SER A 275 27.74 -16.89 2.58
N TRP A 276 28.08 -16.35 3.75
CA TRP A 276 28.37 -17.12 4.95
C TRP A 276 27.12 -17.44 5.78
N TYR A 277 26.03 -16.67 5.63
CA TYR A 277 24.88 -16.76 6.52
C TYR A 277 24.18 -18.09 6.34
N LEU A 278 23.77 -18.44 5.11
CA LEU A 278 23.03 -19.69 4.85
C LEU A 278 23.82 -20.95 5.22
N PRO A 279 25.11 -21.13 4.88
CA PRO A 279 25.87 -22.32 5.30
C PRO A 279 25.96 -22.49 6.82
N ARG A 280 26.14 -21.38 7.56
CA ARG A 280 26.19 -21.41 9.03
C ARG A 280 24.80 -21.50 9.66
N HIS A 281 23.81 -20.95 8.96
CA HIS A 281 22.47 -20.63 9.38
C HIS A 281 21.35 -21.25 8.50
N PHE A 282 21.49 -22.45 7.92
CA PHE A 282 20.36 -23.32 7.48
C PHE A 282 20.20 -24.66 8.27
N ARG A 283 19.11 -24.85 9.04
CA ARG A 283 18.86 -26.10 9.85
C ARG A 283 17.63 -26.85 9.34
N GLY A 284 16.95 -26.31 8.32
CA GLY A 284 15.90 -27.02 7.62
C GLY A 284 16.47 -28.30 7.00
N GLN A 285 15.60 -29.28 6.75
CA GLN A 285 15.95 -30.31 5.80
C GLN A 285 16.02 -29.66 4.42
N GLN A 286 17.00 -30.03 3.56
CA GLN A 286 16.88 -29.69 2.15
C GLN A 286 15.52 -30.24 1.68
N ARG A 287 14.67 -29.34 1.21
CA ARG A 287 13.44 -29.65 0.49
C ARG A 287 13.56 -28.98 -0.87
N ASP A 288 12.79 -29.46 -1.83
CA ASP A 288 12.65 -28.83 -3.16
C ASP A 288 12.38 -27.31 -3.09
N ALA A 289 11.92 -26.83 -1.92
CA ALA A 289 11.68 -25.43 -1.60
C ALA A 289 12.92 -24.52 -1.47
N PHE A 290 14.17 -25.01 -1.40
CA PHE A 290 15.35 -24.14 -1.30
C PHE A 290 16.56 -24.61 -2.11
N ASP A 291 16.90 -23.86 -3.15
CA ASP A 291 18.13 -23.99 -3.92
C ASP A 291 19.27 -23.26 -3.19
N GLN A 292 20.12 -24.02 -2.50
CA GLN A 292 21.27 -23.50 -1.77
C GLN A 292 22.33 -22.86 -2.68
N GLN A 293 22.49 -23.36 -3.91
CA GLN A 293 23.51 -22.85 -4.84
C GLN A 293 23.06 -21.53 -5.47
N GLY A 294 21.79 -21.46 -5.89
CA GLY A 294 21.17 -20.25 -6.42
C GLY A 294 20.66 -19.27 -5.37
N ARG A 295 20.71 -19.63 -4.07
CA ARG A 295 20.09 -18.89 -2.96
C ARG A 295 18.62 -18.54 -3.20
N ARG A 296 17.90 -19.43 -3.88
CA ARG A 296 16.49 -19.22 -4.24
C ARG A 296 15.58 -20.03 -3.35
N PHE A 297 14.57 -19.36 -2.80
CA PHE A 297 13.51 -20.00 -2.04
C PHE A 297 12.26 -20.08 -2.89
N ILE A 298 11.64 -21.25 -2.92
CA ILE A 298 10.41 -21.52 -3.65
C ILE A 298 9.30 -21.67 -2.62
N PHE A 299 8.37 -20.73 -2.63
CA PHE A 299 7.09 -20.88 -1.95
C PHE A 299 6.19 -21.76 -2.81
N SER A 300 5.78 -22.91 -2.28
CA SER A 300 4.82 -23.78 -2.96
C SER A 300 3.47 -23.09 -3.08
N GLN A 301 2.67 -23.53 -4.07
CA GLN A 301 1.30 -23.08 -4.24
C GLN A 301 0.50 -23.21 -2.93
N ASP A 302 0.61 -24.34 -2.24
CA ASP A 302 -0.07 -24.58 -0.96
C ASP A 302 0.32 -23.57 0.12
N ALA A 303 1.61 -23.23 0.25
CA ALA A 303 2.07 -22.27 1.24
C ALA A 303 1.54 -20.85 0.97
N LEU A 304 1.49 -20.47 -0.31
CA LEU A 304 0.94 -19.20 -0.78
C LEU A 304 -0.58 -19.15 -0.54
N GLN A 305 -1.31 -20.20 -0.90
CA GLN A 305 -2.76 -20.29 -0.68
C GLN A 305 -3.12 -20.28 0.81
N GLN A 306 -2.39 -21.02 1.65
CA GLN A 306 -2.62 -21.02 3.10
C GLN A 306 -2.36 -19.65 3.74
N SER A 307 -1.42 -18.87 3.20
CA SER A 307 -1.08 -17.55 3.72
C SER A 307 -2.01 -16.44 3.21
N MET A 308 -2.39 -16.49 1.93
CA MET A 308 -3.19 -15.43 1.28
C MET A 308 -4.69 -15.72 1.31
N GLY A 309 -5.08 -17.00 1.21
CA GLY A 309 -6.46 -17.46 1.05
C GLY A 309 -7.43 -16.96 2.12
N PRO A 310 -7.09 -16.97 3.43
CA PRO A 310 -7.97 -16.45 4.47
C PRO A 310 -8.27 -14.96 4.31
N VAL A 311 -7.25 -14.14 4.02
CA VAL A 311 -7.39 -12.69 3.84
C VAL A 311 -8.16 -12.36 2.56
N VAL A 312 -7.84 -13.04 1.46
CA VAL A 312 -8.53 -12.85 0.17
C VAL A 312 -10.00 -13.26 0.28
N THR A 313 -10.31 -14.35 0.99
CA THR A 313 -11.70 -14.77 1.25
C THR A 313 -12.44 -13.73 2.08
N GLN A 314 -11.83 -13.19 3.14
CA GLN A 314 -12.43 -12.12 3.95
C GLN A 314 -12.79 -10.88 3.12
N ILE A 315 -11.88 -10.43 2.25
CA ILE A 315 -12.13 -9.29 1.34
C ILE A 315 -13.24 -9.63 0.36
N GLN A 316 -13.20 -10.81 -0.27
CA GLN A 316 -14.20 -11.26 -1.22
C GLN A 316 -15.61 -11.30 -0.60
N ASP A 317 -15.73 -11.86 0.60
CA ASP A 317 -17.00 -11.94 1.33
C ASP A 317 -17.52 -10.54 1.70
N ARG A 318 -16.63 -9.62 2.09
CA ARG A 318 -17.02 -8.24 2.37
C ARG A 318 -17.52 -7.52 1.12
N VAL A 319 -16.81 -7.65 0.00
CA VAL A 319 -17.23 -7.07 -1.28
C VAL A 319 -18.58 -7.63 -1.70
N ALA A 320 -18.79 -8.95 -1.59
CA ALA A 320 -20.08 -9.56 -1.90
C ALA A 320 -21.22 -9.01 -1.03
N ALA A 321 -21.01 -8.89 0.28
CA ALA A 321 -22.00 -8.33 1.19
C ALA A 321 -22.34 -6.86 0.86
N LEU A 322 -21.34 -6.06 0.50
CA LEU A 322 -21.55 -4.67 0.08
C LEU A 322 -22.27 -4.57 -1.27
N ILE A 323 -21.98 -5.48 -2.21
CA ILE A 323 -22.75 -5.58 -3.46
C ILE A 323 -24.21 -5.91 -3.16
N ASP A 324 -24.48 -6.92 -2.33
CA ASP A 324 -25.84 -7.35 -1.98
C ASP A 324 -26.62 -6.22 -1.27
N ASN A 325 -25.95 -5.44 -0.40
CA ASN A 325 -26.59 -4.38 0.39
C ASN A 325 -26.72 -3.04 -0.36
N TRP A 326 -25.72 -2.67 -1.14
CA TRP A 326 -25.67 -1.35 -1.78
C TRP A 326 -26.10 -1.39 -3.24
N ASN A 327 -26.22 -2.57 -3.87
CA ASN A 327 -26.67 -2.76 -5.24
C ASN A 327 -25.96 -1.85 -6.28
N PRO A 328 -24.62 -1.86 -6.36
CA PRO A 328 -23.89 -1.06 -7.32
C PRO A 328 -24.05 -1.59 -8.76
N SER A 329 -24.12 -0.69 -9.74
CA SER A 329 -24.02 -1.06 -11.17
C SER A 329 -22.56 -1.17 -11.64
N LYS A 330 -21.62 -0.58 -10.90
CA LYS A 330 -20.19 -0.55 -11.22
C LYS A 330 -19.34 -0.78 -9.99
N ILE A 331 -18.18 -1.41 -10.18
CA ILE A 331 -17.18 -1.60 -9.11
C ILE A 331 -15.79 -1.17 -9.58
N ALA A 332 -15.08 -0.41 -8.75
CA ALA A 332 -13.69 -0.04 -8.96
C ALA A 332 -12.84 -0.62 -7.84
N ILE A 333 -11.78 -1.36 -8.18
CA ILE A 333 -10.86 -1.97 -7.22
C ILE A 333 -9.51 -1.26 -7.36
N ILE A 334 -9.05 -0.64 -6.28
CA ILE A 334 -7.80 0.15 -6.23
C ILE A 334 -7.00 -0.19 -4.96
N GLY A 335 -5.86 0.47 -4.75
CA GLY A 335 -5.01 0.27 -3.58
C GLY A 335 -3.87 -0.73 -3.81
N GLY A 336 -2.94 -0.85 -2.86
CA GLY A 336 -1.72 -1.66 -3.02
C GLY A 336 -1.99 -3.15 -3.19
N LEU A 337 -2.89 -3.71 -2.37
CA LEU A 337 -3.23 -5.14 -2.41
C LEU A 337 -4.03 -5.51 -3.66
N SER A 338 -4.71 -4.55 -4.30
CA SER A 338 -5.40 -4.77 -5.58
C SER A 338 -4.47 -5.19 -6.72
N ARG A 339 -3.14 -5.08 -6.57
CA ARG A 339 -2.17 -5.59 -7.55
C ARG A 339 -1.94 -7.10 -7.48
N SER A 340 -2.38 -7.76 -6.42
CA SER A 340 -2.25 -9.22 -6.32
C SER A 340 -3.05 -9.91 -7.42
N GLY A 341 -2.36 -10.69 -8.26
CA GLY A 341 -2.99 -11.49 -9.30
C GLY A 341 -4.00 -12.48 -8.71
N TYR A 342 -3.65 -13.10 -7.58
CA TYR A 342 -4.55 -13.99 -6.86
C TYR A 342 -5.85 -13.31 -6.38
N LEU A 343 -5.76 -12.12 -5.76
CA LEU A 343 -6.95 -11.38 -5.32
C LEU A 343 -7.81 -10.93 -6.51
N GLN A 344 -7.19 -10.37 -7.55
CA GLN A 344 -7.90 -9.95 -8.77
C GLN A 344 -8.61 -11.14 -9.42
N GLY A 345 -7.92 -12.28 -9.57
CA GLY A 345 -8.52 -13.49 -10.11
C GLY A 345 -9.76 -13.92 -9.32
N ARG A 346 -9.65 -13.96 -7.99
CA ARG A 346 -10.77 -14.33 -7.09
C ARG A 346 -11.96 -13.37 -7.19
N LEU A 347 -11.71 -12.05 -7.17
CA LEU A 347 -12.77 -11.05 -7.27
C LEU A 347 -13.42 -11.05 -8.67
N SER A 348 -12.63 -11.15 -9.74
CA SER A 348 -13.16 -11.21 -11.11
C SER A 348 -13.98 -12.47 -11.35
N THR A 349 -13.55 -13.64 -10.84
CA THR A 349 -14.36 -14.86 -10.90
C THR A 349 -15.67 -14.69 -10.13
N MET A 350 -15.65 -14.11 -8.93
CA MET A 350 -16.87 -13.85 -8.16
C MET A 350 -17.83 -12.92 -8.92
N LEU A 351 -17.33 -11.80 -9.45
CA LEU A 351 -18.15 -10.85 -10.21
C LEU A 351 -18.76 -11.51 -11.45
N ALA A 352 -17.97 -12.27 -12.21
CA ALA A 352 -18.46 -12.93 -13.42
C ALA A 352 -19.51 -14.01 -13.14
N THR A 353 -19.39 -14.73 -12.02
CA THR A 353 -20.26 -15.88 -11.69
C THR A 353 -21.51 -15.49 -10.90
N ARG A 354 -21.37 -14.58 -9.94
CA ARG A 354 -22.44 -14.21 -9.00
C ARG A 354 -23.11 -12.87 -9.33
N TYR A 355 -22.39 -11.96 -10.01
CA TYR A 355 -22.85 -10.60 -10.29
C TYR A 355 -22.58 -10.16 -11.74
N PRO A 356 -23.04 -10.93 -12.76
CA PRO A 356 -22.64 -10.75 -14.16
C PRO A 356 -23.08 -9.40 -14.77
N THR A 357 -23.98 -8.67 -14.11
CA THR A 357 -24.47 -7.35 -14.54
C THR A 357 -23.62 -6.20 -14.02
N ILE A 358 -22.73 -6.43 -13.05
CA ILE A 358 -21.87 -5.40 -12.48
C ILE A 358 -20.66 -5.18 -13.38
N TYR A 359 -20.46 -3.92 -13.78
CA TYR A 359 -19.32 -3.55 -14.60
C TYR A 359 -18.08 -3.23 -13.75
N GLN A 360 -17.00 -4.00 -13.92
CA GLN A 360 -15.71 -3.71 -13.29
C GLN A 360 -14.98 -2.59 -14.05
N VAL A 361 -14.75 -1.47 -13.38
CA VAL A 361 -14.07 -0.29 -13.93
C VAL A 361 -12.57 -0.56 -14.06
N PRO A 362 -11.96 -0.41 -15.24
CA PRO A 362 -10.52 -0.53 -15.44
C PRO A 362 -9.75 0.65 -14.80
N MET A 363 -8.92 0.34 -13.80
CA MET A 363 -8.16 1.30 -12.99
C MET A 363 -6.64 1.17 -13.20
N ASP A 364 -6.20 1.25 -14.46
CA ASP A 364 -4.81 0.98 -14.84
C ASP A 364 -3.75 1.87 -14.16
N SER A 365 -4.11 3.10 -13.75
CA SER A 365 -3.20 4.11 -13.19
C SER A 365 -3.27 4.31 -11.67
N PHE A 366 -4.24 3.70 -10.96
CA PHE A 366 -4.39 3.81 -9.49
C PHE A 366 -3.84 2.58 -8.77
N ARG A 367 -2.79 1.98 -9.34
CA ARG A 367 -2.12 0.80 -8.82
C ARG A 367 -1.14 1.24 -7.74
N GLY A 368 -1.57 1.24 -6.49
CA GLY A 368 -0.71 1.55 -5.35
C GLY A 368 0.52 0.63 -5.28
N ASN A 369 1.65 1.12 -4.78
CA ASN A 369 2.74 0.25 -4.33
C ASN A 369 2.47 -0.17 -2.88
N ASP A 370 2.95 -1.35 -2.48
CA ASP A 370 3.01 -1.69 -1.05
C ASP A 370 3.91 -0.69 -0.33
N ALA A 371 3.53 -0.32 0.91
CA ALA A 371 4.17 0.75 1.68
C ALA A 371 5.68 0.55 1.98
N TYR A 372 6.26 -0.61 1.62
CA TYR A 372 7.54 -1.09 2.12
C TYR A 372 8.55 -1.56 1.06
N VAL A 373 8.25 -1.60 -0.24
CA VAL A 373 9.20 -2.23 -1.18
C VAL A 373 9.63 -1.30 -2.30
N LEU A 374 10.95 -1.29 -2.54
CA LEU A 374 11.54 -1.01 -3.84
C LEU A 374 10.80 -1.84 -4.91
N PRO A 375 10.66 -1.34 -6.15
CA PRO A 375 10.10 -2.17 -7.22
C PRO A 375 10.81 -3.53 -7.24
N PRO A 376 10.09 -4.66 -7.36
CA PRO A 376 10.73 -5.96 -7.42
C PRO A 376 11.77 -5.94 -8.54
N ALA A 377 12.93 -6.56 -8.31
CA ALA A 377 13.84 -6.87 -9.41
C ALA A 377 13.05 -7.60 -10.51
N PRO A 378 13.33 -7.33 -11.79
CA PRO A 378 12.55 -7.87 -12.89
C PRO A 378 12.47 -9.40 -12.78
N ILE A 379 11.25 -9.92 -12.86
CA ILE A 379 10.97 -11.36 -12.91
C ILE A 379 11.66 -11.89 -14.17
N VAL A 380 12.68 -12.73 -14.00
CA VAL A 380 13.26 -13.49 -15.10
C VAL A 380 12.31 -14.65 -15.40
N PRO A 381 11.69 -14.73 -16.58
CA PRO A 381 10.89 -15.89 -16.96
C PRO A 381 11.79 -17.13 -16.94
N VAL A 382 11.31 -18.21 -16.33
CA VAL A 382 11.95 -19.52 -16.49
C VAL A 382 11.81 -19.88 -17.97
N SER A 383 12.93 -19.88 -18.70
CA SER A 383 12.93 -20.39 -20.07
C SER A 383 12.51 -21.85 -20.01
N SER A 384 11.45 -22.19 -20.74
CA SER A 384 11.07 -23.57 -21.00
C SER A 384 12.29 -24.28 -21.56
N ARG A 385 12.83 -25.25 -20.83
CA ARG A 385 13.86 -26.15 -21.36
C ARG A 385 13.28 -26.82 -22.61
N SER A 386 13.78 -26.44 -23.78
CA SER A 386 13.61 -27.23 -24.99
C SER A 386 14.27 -28.58 -24.75
N SER A 387 13.45 -29.63 -24.65
CA SER A 387 13.90 -31.01 -24.75
C SER A 387 14.46 -31.24 -26.16
N SER A 388 15.77 -31.14 -26.31
CA SER A 388 16.47 -31.78 -27.42
C SER A 388 16.61 -33.27 -27.07
N SER A 389 15.65 -34.08 -27.54
CA SER A 389 15.85 -35.50 -27.70
C SER A 389 16.68 -35.77 -28.95
N SER A 390 17.48 -36.82 -28.84
CA SER A 390 18.47 -37.41 -29.75
C SER A 390 18.00 -37.61 -31.19
#